data_AF-A0A7X6V949-F1
#
_entry.id   AF-A0A7X6V949-F1
#
_cell.length_a   1.000
_cell.length_b   1.000
_cell.length_c   1.000
_cell.angle_alpha   90.00
_cell.angle_beta   90.00
_cell.angle_gamma   90.00
#
_symmetry.space_group_name_H-M   'P 1'
#
loop_
_entity.id
_entity.type
_entity.pdbx_description
1 polymer ?
#
loop_
_entity_poly.entity_id
_entity_poly.type
_entity_poly.pdbx_seq_one_letter_code
_entity_poly.pdbx_strand_id
1 'polypeptide(L)'
;MDLIKKRVIPGILTLNLVLSLMPLSAFASEPKGGMDYNRIISETEYRVAPGIAETDILINNQTGTEQNLGYVLEVDLKNPNVTIKAGYKDYQGTNWGMQSTTDQAAAAENKLKQQNPDTKVVGAVNANFFNMATGEPSGALVMNGKECHPTNTANDYFAVLNDGTAEIRYGSEPIDENVVEAMGGNVIILKDGDIVTSRAPETHAQSERNPRTAIGLRADGTVVLFVNDGRQAPTSYGMTLNELAEMMKQLGCVDALT
;
A
#
# COMPACT_ATOMS: atom_id res chain seq x y z
N MET A 1 -54.51 -18.24 6.57
CA MET A 1 -53.03 -18.22 6.50
C MET A 1 -52.48 -18.15 5.07
N ASP A 2 -53.30 -18.36 4.02
CA ASP A 2 -52.84 -18.33 2.61
C ASP A 2 -52.91 -16.97 1.90
N LEU A 3 -53.74 -16.03 2.37
CA LEU A 3 -53.84 -14.70 1.75
C LEU A 3 -52.65 -13.78 2.07
N ILE A 4 -52.01 -13.96 3.24
CA ILE A 4 -50.85 -13.17 3.66
C ILE A 4 -49.61 -13.59 2.87
N LYS A 5 -49.41 -14.90 2.64
CA LYS A 5 -48.28 -15.42 1.85
C LYS A 5 -48.31 -14.96 0.38
N LYS A 6 -49.51 -14.83 -0.22
CA LYS A 6 -49.66 -14.43 -1.63
C LYS A 6 -49.38 -12.94 -1.91
N ARG A 7 -49.35 -12.08 -0.88
CA ARG A 7 -49.09 -10.63 -1.06
C ARG A 7 -47.73 -10.18 -0.52
N VAL A 8 -47.20 -10.88 0.48
CA VAL A 8 -45.90 -10.56 1.09
C VAL A 8 -44.73 -11.01 0.20
N ILE A 9 -44.83 -12.19 -0.42
CA ILE A 9 -43.75 -12.73 -1.27
C ILE A 9 -43.51 -11.86 -2.53
N PRO A 10 -44.53 -11.41 -3.27
CA PRO A 10 -44.32 -10.48 -4.38
C PRO A 10 -43.75 -9.13 -3.93
N GLY A 11 -44.14 -8.65 -2.74
CA GLY A 11 -43.63 -7.40 -2.15
C GLY A 11 -42.13 -7.47 -1.81
N ILE A 12 -41.67 -8.59 -1.25
CA ILE A 12 -40.24 -8.81 -0.98
C ILE A 12 -39.45 -8.94 -2.29
N LEU A 13 -40.00 -9.61 -3.31
CA LEU A 13 -39.33 -9.74 -4.61
C LEU A 13 -39.21 -8.39 -5.33
N THR A 14 -40.27 -7.57 -5.30
CA THR A 14 -40.24 -6.22 -5.88
C THR A 14 -39.31 -5.29 -5.12
N LEU A 15 -39.24 -5.39 -3.79
CA LEU A 15 -38.29 -4.62 -3.00
C LEU A 15 -36.83 -4.98 -3.34
N ASN A 16 -36.52 -6.27 -3.50
CA ASN A 16 -35.19 -6.72 -3.93
C ASN A 16 -34.85 -6.29 -5.36
N LEU A 17 -35.82 -6.31 -6.28
CA LEU A 17 -35.62 -5.83 -7.64
C LEU A 17 -35.35 -4.32 -7.66
N VAL A 18 -36.06 -3.54 -6.85
CA VAL A 18 -35.85 -2.08 -6.73
C VAL A 18 -34.50 -1.77 -6.07
N LEU A 19 -34.08 -2.52 -5.05
CA LEU A 19 -32.74 -2.42 -4.45
C LEU A 19 -31.64 -2.77 -5.46
N SER A 20 -31.86 -3.75 -6.34
CA SER A 20 -30.89 -4.13 -7.38
C SER A 20 -30.82 -3.16 -8.56
N LEU A 21 -31.82 -2.28 -8.70
CA LEU A 21 -31.88 -1.22 -9.73
C LEU A 21 -31.37 0.12 -9.22
N MET A 22 -31.04 0.23 -7.92
CA MET A 22 -30.28 1.38 -7.43
C MET A 22 -28.88 1.28 -8.04
N PRO A 23 -28.44 2.24 -8.85
CA PRO A 23 -27.07 2.22 -9.33
C PRO A 23 -26.15 2.24 -8.11
N LEU A 24 -25.16 1.33 -8.08
CA LEU A 24 -24.14 1.23 -7.03
C LEU A 24 -23.25 2.48 -6.91
N SER A 25 -23.58 3.55 -7.63
CA SER A 25 -22.94 4.85 -7.59
C SER A 25 -23.70 5.80 -6.66
N ALA A 26 -23.62 5.57 -5.34
CA ALA A 26 -24.00 6.58 -4.35
C ALA A 26 -23.37 6.36 -2.96
N PHE A 27 -22.07 6.08 -2.93
CA PHE A 27 -21.18 6.55 -1.87
C PHE A 27 -19.91 7.09 -2.53
N ALA A 28 -20.08 8.07 -3.42
CA ALA A 28 -18.97 8.97 -3.70
C ALA A 28 -18.83 9.83 -2.43
N SER A 29 -17.79 9.57 -1.63
CA SER A 29 -17.34 10.58 -0.67
C SER A 29 -17.05 11.85 -1.46
N GLU A 30 -17.68 12.96 -1.08
CA GLU A 30 -17.26 14.27 -1.58
C GLU A 30 -15.74 14.41 -1.38
N PRO A 31 -14.99 14.90 -2.38
CA PRO A 31 -13.58 15.15 -2.20
C PRO A 31 -13.44 16.22 -1.12
N LYS A 32 -13.00 15.81 0.08
CA LYS A 32 -12.59 16.73 1.13
C LYS A 32 -11.34 17.44 0.61
N GLY A 33 -11.43 18.77 0.53
CA GLY A 33 -10.46 19.64 -0.13
C GLY A 33 -9.00 19.30 0.16
N GLY A 34 -8.27 19.10 -0.94
CA GLY A 34 -6.82 19.12 -1.10
C GLY A 34 -6.54 19.75 -2.46
N MET A 35 -5.29 20.11 -2.75
CA MET A 35 -4.96 20.57 -4.11
C MET A 35 -5.11 19.36 -5.03
N ASP A 36 -6.24 19.28 -5.74
CA ASP A 36 -6.69 18.06 -6.42
C ASP A 36 -5.89 17.85 -7.71
N TYR A 37 -4.58 17.56 -7.59
CA TYR A 37 -3.66 17.42 -8.73
C TYR A 37 -4.17 16.38 -9.72
N ASN A 38 -4.71 15.30 -9.17
CA ASN A 38 -5.10 14.09 -9.87
C ASN A 38 -6.57 13.78 -9.61
N ARG A 39 -7.25 13.26 -10.62
CA ARG A 39 -8.58 12.66 -10.50
C ARG A 39 -8.50 11.20 -10.90
N ILE A 40 -9.22 10.36 -10.17
CA ILE A 40 -9.41 8.98 -10.56
C ILE A 40 -10.48 8.94 -11.67
N ILE A 41 -10.12 8.36 -12.82
CA ILE A 41 -10.96 8.26 -14.01
C ILE A 41 -11.76 6.96 -13.98
N SER A 42 -11.13 5.86 -13.58
CA SER A 42 -11.77 4.56 -13.42
C SER A 42 -11.00 3.71 -12.43
N GLU A 43 -11.72 2.81 -11.77
CA GLU A 43 -11.18 1.86 -10.80
C GLU A 43 -11.77 0.47 -11.08
N THR A 44 -10.97 -0.57 -10.95
CA THR A 44 -11.44 -1.96 -11.00
C THR A 44 -10.87 -2.73 -9.81
N GLU A 45 -11.75 -3.13 -8.88
CA GLU A 45 -11.40 -3.88 -7.68
C GLU A 45 -11.47 -5.40 -7.93
N TYR A 46 -10.46 -6.13 -7.44
CA TYR A 46 -10.38 -7.58 -7.38
C TYR A 46 -10.16 -8.04 -5.94
N ARG A 47 -11.03 -8.93 -5.45
CA ARG A 47 -10.85 -9.58 -4.14
C ARG A 47 -9.93 -10.78 -4.29
N VAL A 48 -8.63 -10.55 -4.09
CA VAL A 48 -7.58 -11.55 -4.34
C VAL A 48 -7.47 -12.60 -3.23
N ALA A 49 -7.81 -12.25 -1.99
CA ALA A 49 -7.91 -13.16 -0.85
C ALA A 49 -8.81 -12.57 0.26
N PRO A 50 -9.30 -13.36 1.25
CA PRO A 50 -10.01 -12.81 2.40
C PRO A 50 -9.17 -11.74 3.13
N GLY A 51 -9.69 -10.52 3.26
CA GLY A 51 -8.97 -9.39 3.86
C GLY A 51 -7.96 -8.69 2.95
N ILE A 52 -7.91 -9.03 1.65
CA ILE A 52 -6.98 -8.43 0.69
C ILE A 52 -7.72 -8.09 -0.61
N ALA A 53 -7.64 -6.83 -1.02
CA ALA A 53 -8.20 -6.33 -2.27
C ALA A 53 -7.12 -5.65 -3.11
N GLU A 54 -7.11 -5.93 -4.41
CA GLU A 54 -6.28 -5.26 -5.40
C GLU A 54 -7.18 -4.33 -6.23
N THR A 55 -6.73 -3.10 -6.51
CA THR A 55 -7.47 -2.17 -7.36
C THR A 55 -6.56 -1.57 -8.42
N ASP A 56 -6.93 -1.75 -9.68
CA ASP A 56 -6.33 -1.03 -10.81
C ASP A 56 -7.00 0.33 -10.92
N ILE A 57 -6.22 1.40 -10.89
CA ILE A 57 -6.72 2.77 -10.98
C ILE A 57 -6.11 3.51 -12.18
N LEU A 58 -6.99 4.07 -13.01
CA LEU A 58 -6.61 5.00 -14.05
C LEU A 58 -6.73 6.41 -13.49
N ILE A 59 -5.62 7.13 -13.45
CA ILE A 59 -5.53 8.47 -12.87
C ILE A 59 -5.22 9.45 -14.00
N ASN A 60 -5.72 10.67 -13.92
CA ASN A 60 -5.30 11.73 -14.82
C ASN A 60 -5.27 13.07 -14.07
N ASN A 61 -4.46 14.00 -14.55
CA ASN A 61 -4.51 15.36 -14.03
C ASN A 61 -5.87 16.03 -14.35
N GLN A 62 -6.12 17.19 -13.73
CA GLN A 62 -7.39 17.93 -13.93
C GLN A 62 -7.67 18.27 -15.39
N THR A 63 -6.63 18.55 -16.18
CA THR A 63 -6.75 18.91 -17.61
C THR A 63 -6.93 17.70 -18.53
N GLY A 64 -6.76 16.47 -18.01
CA GLY A 64 -6.87 15.24 -18.79
C GLY A 64 -5.67 14.94 -19.70
N THR A 65 -4.53 15.60 -19.47
CA THR A 65 -3.35 15.56 -20.36
C THR A 65 -2.21 14.70 -19.82
N GLU A 66 -2.24 14.33 -18.54
CA GLU A 66 -1.16 13.60 -17.86
C GLU A 66 -1.74 12.36 -17.17
N GLN A 67 -1.87 11.28 -17.93
CA GLN A 67 -2.40 10.01 -17.45
C GLN A 67 -1.39 9.26 -16.58
N ASN A 68 -1.88 8.50 -15.60
CA ASN A 68 -1.11 7.59 -14.79
C ASN A 68 -1.86 6.27 -14.58
N LEU A 69 -1.11 5.16 -14.57
CA LEU A 69 -1.60 3.85 -14.16
C LEU A 69 -1.14 3.59 -12.72
N GLY A 70 -2.10 3.35 -11.84
CA GLY A 70 -1.88 3.04 -10.45
C GLY A 70 -2.44 1.67 -10.07
N TYR A 71 -1.81 1.04 -9.09
CA TYR A 71 -2.19 -0.26 -8.55
C TYR A 71 -2.19 -0.18 -7.03
N VAL A 72 -3.30 -0.55 -6.41
CA VAL A 72 -3.50 -0.47 -4.96
C VAL A 72 -3.66 -1.88 -4.42
N LEU A 73 -2.98 -2.21 -3.32
CA LEU A 73 -3.27 -3.40 -2.53
C LEU A 73 -3.67 -2.97 -1.11
N GLU A 74 -4.91 -3.24 -0.74
CA GLU A 74 -5.44 -3.01 0.60
C GLU A 74 -5.31 -4.29 1.43
N VAL A 75 -4.81 -4.15 2.65
CA VAL A 75 -4.49 -5.27 3.54
C VAL A 75 -5.13 -5.03 4.90
N ASP A 76 -6.10 -5.88 5.26
CA ASP A 76 -6.75 -5.88 6.57
C ASP A 76 -5.95 -6.72 7.57
N LEU A 77 -5.13 -6.06 8.38
CA LEU A 77 -4.34 -6.71 9.44
C LEU A 77 -5.18 -7.23 10.62
N LYS A 78 -6.48 -6.90 10.71
CA LYS A 78 -7.36 -7.48 11.74
C LYS A 78 -7.76 -8.92 11.37
N ASN A 79 -7.60 -9.31 10.11
CA ASN A 79 -7.79 -10.69 9.70
C ASN A 79 -6.60 -11.54 10.19
N PRO A 80 -6.80 -12.52 11.09
CA PRO A 80 -5.72 -13.29 11.69
C PRO A 80 -4.96 -14.20 10.69
N ASN A 81 -5.48 -14.36 9.47
CA ASN A 81 -4.82 -15.12 8.40
C ASN A 81 -4.00 -14.24 7.44
N VAL A 82 -3.94 -12.94 7.69
CA VAL A 82 -3.22 -11.96 6.86
C VAL A 82 -2.02 -11.45 7.66
N THR A 83 -0.85 -11.45 7.02
CA THR A 83 0.38 -10.91 7.62
C THR A 83 1.16 -10.16 6.55
N ILE A 84 1.85 -9.09 6.93
CA ILE A 84 2.87 -8.45 6.10
C ILE A 84 4.23 -8.93 6.58
N LYS A 85 5.12 -9.25 5.63
CA LYS A 85 6.48 -9.73 5.91
C LYS A 85 7.50 -8.83 5.23
N ALA A 86 8.58 -8.49 5.95
CA ALA A 86 9.74 -7.91 5.31
C ALA A 86 10.39 -8.95 4.39
N GLY A 87 10.56 -8.58 3.12
CA GLY A 87 11.18 -9.42 2.09
C GLY A 87 12.62 -9.01 1.85
N TYR A 88 13.49 -9.98 1.61
CA TYR A 88 14.85 -9.74 1.13
C TYR A 88 15.34 -10.93 0.30
N LYS A 89 16.50 -10.78 -0.36
CA LYS A 89 17.11 -11.82 -1.19
C LYS A 89 17.16 -13.17 -0.48
N ASP A 90 16.58 -14.20 -1.11
CA ASP A 90 16.44 -15.59 -0.64
C ASP A 90 15.72 -15.73 0.71
N TYR A 91 14.95 -14.71 1.09
CA TYR A 91 14.27 -14.58 2.38
C TYR A 91 15.21 -14.77 3.58
N GLN A 92 16.34 -14.05 3.56
CA GLN A 92 17.30 -13.98 4.66
C GLN A 92 17.87 -12.57 4.80
N GLY A 93 18.25 -12.16 6.02
CA GLY A 93 18.74 -10.82 6.32
C GLY A 93 20.20 -10.77 6.79
N THR A 94 21.08 -11.59 6.22
CA THR A 94 22.50 -11.70 6.65
C THR A 94 23.52 -11.62 5.51
N ASN A 95 23.11 -11.90 4.27
CA ASN A 95 23.96 -11.89 3.09
C ASN A 95 23.36 -10.97 2.04
N TRP A 96 24.05 -9.86 1.76
CA TRP A 96 23.54 -8.83 0.88
C TRP A 96 23.60 -9.26 -0.59
N GLY A 97 22.60 -8.81 -1.34
CA GLY A 97 22.55 -9.03 -2.78
C GLY A 97 21.19 -8.64 -3.34
N MET A 98 21.17 -8.36 -4.63
CA MET A 98 19.95 -7.99 -5.35
C MET A 98 19.21 -9.24 -5.84
N GLN A 99 17.89 -9.20 -5.77
CA GLN A 99 16.98 -10.19 -6.33
C GLN A 99 15.70 -9.46 -6.75
N SER A 100 15.07 -9.88 -7.85
CA SER A 100 13.81 -9.27 -8.28
C SER A 100 12.73 -9.43 -7.22
N THR A 101 11.80 -8.48 -7.10
CA THR A 101 10.69 -8.57 -6.12
C THR A 101 9.90 -9.87 -6.27
N THR A 102 9.67 -10.31 -7.52
CA THR A 102 9.00 -11.58 -7.83
C THR A 102 9.76 -12.79 -7.28
N ASP A 103 11.09 -12.83 -7.47
CA ASP A 103 11.91 -13.93 -6.95
C ASP A 103 12.04 -13.88 -5.42
N GLN A 104 12.08 -12.68 -4.82
CA GLN A 104 12.02 -12.52 -3.36
C GLN A 104 10.70 -13.05 -2.78
N ALA A 105 9.58 -12.72 -3.42
CA ALA A 105 8.26 -13.22 -3.03
C ALA A 105 8.19 -14.76 -3.14
N ALA A 106 8.71 -15.34 -4.22
CA ALA A 106 8.78 -16.78 -4.39
C ALA A 106 9.68 -17.45 -3.34
N ALA A 107 10.84 -16.86 -3.03
CA ALA A 107 11.73 -17.36 -1.99
C ALA A 107 11.08 -17.30 -0.60
N ALA A 108 10.40 -16.19 -0.30
CA ALA A 108 9.65 -16.02 0.95
C ALA A 108 8.54 -17.07 1.08
N GLU A 109 7.71 -17.24 0.05
CA GLU A 109 6.65 -18.26 0.05
C GLU A 109 7.21 -19.66 0.29
N ASN A 110 8.28 -20.04 -0.42
CA ASN A 110 8.92 -21.35 -0.27
C ASN A 110 9.47 -21.59 1.14
N LYS A 111 10.01 -20.56 1.80
CA LYS A 111 10.51 -20.64 3.17
C LYS A 111 9.39 -20.69 4.20
N LEU A 112 8.38 -19.84 4.04
CA LEU A 112 7.25 -19.78 4.95
C LEU A 112 6.37 -21.03 4.87
N LYS A 113 6.24 -21.66 3.70
CA LYS A 113 5.57 -22.96 3.53
C LYS A 113 6.20 -24.10 4.33
N GLN A 114 7.48 -24.00 4.69
CA GLN A 114 8.13 -24.98 5.56
C GLN A 114 7.63 -24.88 7.01
N GLN A 115 7.12 -23.70 7.41
CA GLN A 115 6.54 -23.45 8.72
C GLN A 115 5.02 -23.67 8.72
N ASN A 116 4.34 -23.16 7.69
CA ASN A 116 2.90 -23.35 7.47
C ASN A 116 2.64 -23.64 5.99
N PRO A 117 2.36 -24.92 5.61
CA PRO A 117 2.16 -25.34 4.23
C PRO A 117 1.06 -24.59 3.45
N ASP A 118 0.09 -23.99 4.15
CA ASP A 118 -1.02 -23.26 3.54
C ASP A 118 -0.66 -21.79 3.24
N THR A 119 0.56 -21.34 3.57
CA THR A 119 1.01 -19.98 3.30
C THR A 119 1.02 -19.69 1.82
N LYS A 120 0.50 -18.52 1.44
CA LYS A 120 0.57 -18.00 0.07
C LYS A 120 0.95 -16.53 0.09
N VAL A 121 1.90 -16.15 -0.76
CA VAL A 121 2.19 -14.74 -1.04
C VAL A 121 1.22 -14.27 -2.11
N VAL A 122 0.41 -13.27 -1.76
CA VAL A 122 -0.67 -12.74 -2.60
C VAL A 122 -0.30 -11.42 -3.30
N GLY A 123 0.74 -10.74 -2.83
CA GLY A 123 1.23 -9.49 -3.38
C GLY A 123 2.59 -9.13 -2.79
N ALA A 124 3.39 -8.37 -3.54
CA ALA A 124 4.68 -7.85 -3.11
C ALA A 124 5.05 -6.60 -3.91
N VAL A 125 5.71 -5.65 -3.27
CA VAL A 125 6.26 -4.44 -3.90
C VAL A 125 7.73 -4.28 -3.51
N ASN A 126 8.50 -3.54 -4.30
CA ASN A 126 9.81 -3.06 -3.84
C ASN A 126 9.64 -2.10 -2.66
N ALA A 127 10.69 -1.92 -1.86
CA ALA A 127 10.68 -1.01 -0.71
C ALA A 127 12.01 -0.28 -0.59
N ASN A 128 12.80 -0.60 0.44
CA ASN A 128 14.04 0.06 0.86
C ASN A 128 14.98 0.43 -0.28
N PHE A 129 15.68 1.56 -0.10
CA PHE A 129 16.85 1.89 -0.90
C PHE A 129 17.97 0.92 -0.56
N PHE A 130 18.92 0.80 -1.47
CA PHE A 130 20.03 -0.12 -1.29
C PHE A 130 21.25 0.33 -2.06
N ASN A 131 22.40 -0.17 -1.63
CA ASN A 131 23.65 -0.04 -2.35
C ASN A 131 23.62 -0.91 -3.61
N MET A 132 23.58 -0.28 -4.80
CA MET A 132 23.49 -1.00 -6.08
C MET A 132 24.70 -1.90 -6.41
N ALA A 133 25.83 -1.77 -5.69
CA ALA A 133 26.99 -2.63 -5.88
C ALA A 133 26.93 -3.90 -5.01
N THR A 134 26.37 -3.82 -3.81
CA THR A 134 26.38 -4.91 -2.81
C THR A 134 25.01 -5.50 -2.51
N GLY A 135 23.94 -4.75 -2.80
CA GLY A 135 22.56 -5.03 -2.40
C GLY A 135 22.22 -4.56 -0.99
N GLU A 136 23.18 -4.13 -0.18
CA GLU A 136 22.97 -3.76 1.23
C GLU A 136 21.85 -2.72 1.41
N PRO A 137 20.88 -2.92 2.33
CA PRO A 137 19.80 -1.97 2.56
C PRO A 137 20.35 -0.63 3.06
N SER A 138 19.67 0.48 2.73
CA SER A 138 20.04 1.80 3.25
C SER A 138 19.40 2.07 4.61
N GLY A 139 18.11 1.72 4.78
CA GLY A 139 17.35 1.94 6.02
C GLY A 139 17.04 0.64 6.78
N ALA A 140 16.12 0.73 7.73
CA ALA A 140 15.72 -0.38 8.60
C ALA A 140 15.37 -1.67 7.82
N LEU A 141 15.82 -2.82 8.33
CA LEU A 141 15.35 -4.13 7.92
C LEU A 141 15.20 -5.00 9.17
N VAL A 142 13.98 -5.37 9.51
CA VAL A 142 13.67 -6.34 10.57
C VAL A 142 12.89 -7.47 9.91
N MET A 143 13.36 -8.71 10.08
CA MET A 143 12.70 -9.90 9.55
C MET A 143 12.49 -10.88 10.69
N ASN A 144 11.25 -11.32 10.91
CA ASN A 144 10.89 -12.30 11.95
C ASN A 144 11.44 -11.95 13.35
N GLY A 145 11.33 -10.68 13.75
CA GLY A 145 11.80 -10.17 15.05
C GLY A 145 13.32 -10.00 15.16
N LYS A 146 14.07 -10.22 14.09
CA LYS A 146 15.52 -10.01 14.06
C LYS A 146 15.84 -8.74 13.28
N GLU A 147 16.50 -7.80 13.95
CA GLU A 147 17.15 -6.67 13.28
C GLU A 147 18.27 -7.21 12.36
N CYS A 148 18.08 -7.00 11.06
CA CYS A 148 19.01 -7.39 10.01
C CYS A 148 19.83 -6.17 9.54
N HIS A 149 19.23 -4.98 9.54
CA HIS A 149 19.91 -3.72 9.27
C HIS A 149 19.31 -2.62 10.16
N PRO A 150 20.14 -1.74 10.76
CA PRO A 150 19.67 -0.70 11.67
C PRO A 150 18.84 0.37 10.95
N THR A 151 18.10 1.14 11.75
CA THR A 151 17.50 2.40 11.29
C THR A 151 18.53 3.53 11.20
N ASN A 152 18.20 4.62 10.53
CA ASN A 152 19.02 5.83 10.42
C ASN A 152 18.12 7.07 10.25
N THR A 153 18.65 8.29 10.39
CA THR A 153 17.85 9.53 10.31
C THR A 153 17.48 9.98 8.89
N ALA A 154 18.02 9.34 7.86
CA ALA A 154 17.77 9.66 6.45
C ALA A 154 16.65 8.82 5.83
N ASN A 155 16.28 7.69 6.44
CA ASN A 155 15.29 6.74 5.92
C ASN A 155 14.23 6.46 6.97
N ASP A 156 13.03 7.00 6.76
CA ASP A 156 11.84 6.63 7.54
C ASP A 156 11.43 5.18 7.23
N TYR A 157 10.63 4.54 8.10
CA TYR A 157 10.32 3.11 7.95
C TYR A 157 8.90 2.73 8.34
N PHE A 158 8.42 1.65 7.73
CA PHE A 158 7.20 0.96 8.11
C PHE A 158 7.54 -0.20 9.03
N ALA A 159 6.75 -0.41 10.08
CA ALA A 159 6.92 -1.49 11.04
C ALA A 159 5.60 -2.24 11.25
N VAL A 160 5.70 -3.56 11.45
CA VAL A 160 4.65 -4.41 12.01
C VAL A 160 5.09 -4.82 13.42
N LEU A 161 4.18 -4.70 14.37
CA LEU A 161 4.42 -4.99 15.78
C LEU A 161 3.98 -6.41 16.16
N ASN A 162 4.46 -6.90 17.30
CA ASN A 162 4.17 -8.24 17.82
C ASN A 162 2.68 -8.49 18.14
N ASP A 163 1.89 -7.43 18.30
CA ASP A 163 0.43 -7.50 18.49
C ASP A 163 -0.36 -7.52 17.18
N GLY A 164 0.33 -7.47 16.03
CA GLY A 164 -0.25 -7.49 14.68
C GLY A 164 -0.62 -6.11 14.13
N THR A 165 -0.45 -5.04 14.91
CA THR A 165 -0.63 -3.67 14.41
C THR A 165 0.56 -3.20 13.58
N ALA A 166 0.40 -2.07 12.88
CA ALA A 166 1.44 -1.49 12.05
C ALA A 166 1.60 0.01 12.31
N GLU A 167 2.82 0.50 12.14
CA GLU A 167 3.20 1.89 12.37
C GLU A 167 4.10 2.41 11.24
N ILE A 168 4.02 3.71 10.99
CA ILE A 168 4.96 4.45 10.13
C ILE A 168 5.76 5.39 11.02
N ARG A 169 7.06 5.11 11.13
CA ARG A 169 7.99 5.74 12.07
C ARG A 169 9.05 6.56 11.34
N TYR A 170 9.47 7.64 11.97
CA TYR A 170 10.62 8.39 11.54
C TYR A 170 11.88 7.55 11.71
N GLY A 171 12.85 7.72 10.81
CA GLY A 171 14.11 6.98 10.87
C GLY A 171 14.93 7.24 12.15
N SER A 172 14.68 8.37 12.83
CA SER A 172 15.25 8.69 14.14
C SER A 172 14.67 7.85 15.30
N GLU A 173 13.52 7.21 15.11
CA GLU A 173 12.89 6.37 16.12
C GLU A 173 13.55 4.99 16.15
N PRO A 174 13.92 4.46 17.32
CA PRO A 174 14.61 3.19 17.42
C PRO A 174 13.73 2.01 17.02
N ILE A 175 14.36 0.94 16.54
CA ILE A 175 13.73 -0.37 16.42
C ILE A 175 13.66 -0.96 17.83
N ASP A 176 12.48 -0.96 18.43
CA ASP A 176 12.24 -1.54 19.76
C ASP A 176 11.88 -3.03 19.68
N GLU A 177 11.78 -3.68 20.85
CA GLU A 177 11.52 -5.11 20.99
C GLU A 177 10.14 -5.58 20.50
N ASN A 178 9.20 -4.66 20.24
CA ASN A 178 7.89 -5.00 19.71
C ASN A 178 7.90 -5.11 18.18
N VAL A 179 8.91 -4.58 17.50
CA VAL A 179 9.00 -4.61 16.04
C VAL A 179 9.38 -6.00 15.55
N VAL A 180 8.46 -6.66 14.83
CA VAL A 180 8.67 -8.01 14.29
C VAL A 180 8.97 -8.04 12.80
N GLU A 181 8.50 -7.02 12.07
CA GLU A 181 8.85 -6.80 10.67
C GLU A 181 9.06 -5.30 10.46
N ALA A 182 10.08 -4.92 9.71
CA ALA A 182 10.27 -3.52 9.34
C ALA A 182 11.02 -3.39 8.02
N MET A 183 10.63 -2.38 7.25
CA MET A 183 11.26 -2.03 5.98
C MET A 183 11.41 -0.51 5.91
N GLY A 184 12.64 -0.06 5.69
CA GLY A 184 12.93 1.33 5.37
C GLY A 184 12.33 1.74 4.03
N GLY A 185 12.00 3.02 3.92
CA GLY A 185 11.76 3.73 2.67
C GLY A 185 12.66 4.96 2.59
N ASN A 186 12.22 5.99 1.89
CA ASN A 186 12.86 7.29 1.87
C ASN A 186 12.31 8.17 2.99
N VAL A 187 11.07 8.64 2.83
CA VAL A 187 10.54 9.75 3.60
C VAL A 187 9.04 9.59 3.80
N ILE A 188 8.58 9.94 4.99
CA ILE A 188 7.17 10.13 5.30
C ILE A 188 6.65 11.33 4.52
N ILE A 189 5.58 11.10 3.75
CA ILE A 189 4.92 12.08 2.89
C ILE A 189 3.56 12.51 3.43
N LEU A 190 2.97 11.70 4.30
CA LEU A 190 1.73 11.97 5.00
C LEU A 190 1.89 11.56 6.47
N LYS A 191 1.53 12.44 7.41
CA LYS A 191 1.56 12.15 8.85
C LYS A 191 0.36 12.79 9.52
N ASP A 192 -0.37 12.01 10.32
CA ASP A 192 -1.55 12.47 11.07
C ASP A 192 -2.62 13.16 10.16
N GLY A 193 -2.68 12.76 8.89
CA GLY A 193 -3.58 13.31 7.87
C GLY A 193 -3.04 14.55 7.13
N ASP A 194 -1.87 15.05 7.51
CA ASP A 194 -1.22 16.22 6.91
C ASP A 194 -0.11 15.83 5.94
N ILE A 195 -0.02 16.55 4.82
CA ILE A 195 1.03 16.35 3.81
C ILE A 195 2.32 17.01 4.28
N VAL A 196 3.40 16.21 4.37
CA VAL A 196 4.69 16.60 4.99
C VAL A 196 5.89 16.35 4.07
N THR A 197 5.68 16.44 2.76
CA THR A 197 6.69 16.19 1.70
C THR A 197 7.90 17.13 1.73
N SER A 198 7.81 18.28 2.40
CA SER A 198 8.91 19.25 2.54
C SER A 198 10.12 18.71 3.32
N ARG A 199 9.97 17.57 3.99
CA ARG A 199 11.07 16.83 4.64
C ARG A 199 11.95 16.08 3.64
N ALA A 200 11.47 15.84 2.43
CA ALA A 200 12.21 15.10 1.41
C ALA A 200 13.44 15.89 0.95
N PRO A 201 14.60 15.23 0.76
CA PRO A 201 15.78 15.90 0.20
C PRO A 201 15.47 16.46 -1.20
N GLU A 202 15.83 17.73 -1.44
CA GLU A 202 15.72 18.34 -2.76
C GLU A 202 16.72 17.71 -3.74
N THR A 203 16.25 16.68 -4.46
CA THR A 203 17.01 16.00 -5.52
C THR A 203 16.13 15.85 -6.76
N HIS A 204 16.74 15.62 -7.94
CA HIS A 204 16.00 15.35 -9.18
C HIS A 204 14.99 14.19 -9.04
N ALA A 205 15.34 13.17 -8.25
CA ALA A 205 14.45 12.05 -7.97
C ALA A 205 13.19 12.46 -7.19
N GLN A 206 13.23 13.57 -6.44
CA GLN A 206 12.10 14.06 -5.64
C GLN A 206 11.36 15.23 -6.28
N SER A 207 12.04 16.08 -7.06
CA SER A 207 11.43 17.24 -7.72
C SER A 207 10.70 16.90 -9.02
N GLU A 208 11.04 15.78 -9.67
CA GLU A 208 10.43 15.36 -10.94
C GLU A 208 9.38 14.26 -10.79
N ARG A 209 8.50 14.15 -11.79
CA ARG A 209 7.56 13.03 -11.93
C ARG A 209 8.32 11.72 -12.14
N ASN A 210 8.04 10.72 -11.33
CA ASN A 210 8.70 9.40 -11.40
C ASN A 210 7.69 8.27 -11.15
N PRO A 211 8.02 7.01 -11.49
CA PRO A 211 7.34 5.87 -10.91
C PRO A 211 7.50 5.91 -9.39
N ARG A 212 6.44 5.59 -8.65
CA ARG A 212 6.43 5.67 -7.19
C ARG A 212 5.87 4.38 -6.61
N THR A 213 6.45 3.96 -5.50
CA THR A 213 5.87 2.98 -4.59
C THR A 213 5.65 3.70 -3.26
N ALA A 214 4.56 3.39 -2.58
CA ALA A 214 4.27 3.92 -1.25
C ALA A 214 3.56 2.86 -0.41
N ILE A 215 3.72 2.98 0.90
CA ILE A 215 2.92 2.26 1.89
C ILE A 215 2.29 3.28 2.83
N GLY A 216 1.01 3.08 3.13
CA GLY A 216 0.23 3.94 4.01
C GLY A 216 -0.62 3.17 4.99
N LEU A 217 -1.07 3.87 6.01
CA LEU A 217 -1.96 3.39 7.06
C LEU A 217 -3.21 4.25 7.08
N ARG A 218 -4.37 3.61 7.06
CA ARG A 218 -5.65 4.25 7.39
C ARG A 218 -5.84 4.33 8.90
N ALA A 219 -6.70 5.23 9.34
CA ALA A 219 -7.03 5.39 10.77
C ALA A 219 -7.63 4.13 11.42
N ASP A 220 -8.19 3.22 10.62
CA ASP A 220 -8.73 1.95 11.10
C ASP A 220 -7.70 0.81 11.16
N GLY A 221 -6.44 1.05 10.79
CA GLY A 221 -5.36 0.06 10.76
C GLY A 221 -5.22 -0.70 9.44
N THR A 222 -6.04 -0.41 8.42
CA THR A 222 -5.84 -0.96 7.07
C THR A 222 -4.52 -0.44 6.49
N VAL A 223 -3.69 -1.35 6.00
CA VAL A 223 -2.47 -1.00 5.25
C VAL A 223 -2.81 -0.87 3.77
N VAL A 224 -2.28 0.16 3.13
CA VAL A 224 -2.45 0.42 1.70
C VAL A 224 -1.07 0.45 1.05
N LEU A 225 -0.80 -0.49 0.14
CA LEU A 225 0.33 -0.43 -0.77
C LEU A 225 -0.14 0.24 -2.06
N PHE A 226 0.64 1.18 -2.57
CA PHE A 226 0.35 1.85 -3.82
C PHE A 226 1.57 1.84 -4.74
N VAL A 227 1.36 1.49 -6.00
CA VAL A 227 2.36 1.57 -7.06
C VAL A 227 1.80 2.43 -8.18
N ASN A 228 2.52 3.47 -8.56
CA ASN A 228 2.23 4.30 -9.72
C ASN A 228 3.31 4.10 -10.78
N ASP A 229 2.92 3.67 -11.98
CA ASP A 229 3.83 3.60 -13.12
C ASP A 229 4.30 5.00 -13.55
N GLY A 230 5.45 5.09 -14.21
CA GLY A 230 5.93 6.37 -14.73
C GLY A 230 6.98 6.19 -15.80
N ARG A 231 7.42 7.30 -16.41
CA ARG A 231 8.39 7.32 -17.53
C ARG A 231 7.91 6.54 -18.76
N GLN A 232 6.60 6.40 -18.92
CA GLN A 232 5.96 5.68 -20.03
C GLN A 232 4.93 6.56 -20.73
N ALA A 233 5.20 7.87 -20.84
CA ALA A 233 4.29 8.79 -21.51
C ALA A 233 4.01 8.35 -22.97
N PRO A 234 2.76 8.44 -23.44
CA PRO A 234 1.59 9.03 -22.76
C PRO A 234 0.81 8.08 -21.84
N THR A 235 1.21 6.82 -21.71
CA THR A 235 0.48 5.81 -20.92
C THR A 235 0.55 6.09 -19.42
N SER A 236 1.74 6.38 -18.88
CA SER A 236 1.93 6.78 -17.48
C SER A 236 3.06 7.79 -17.31
N TYR A 237 2.74 8.98 -16.81
CA TYR A 237 3.67 10.10 -16.69
C TYR A 237 4.54 10.05 -15.42
N GLY A 238 4.07 9.39 -14.37
CA GLY A 238 4.66 9.43 -13.03
C GLY A 238 4.07 10.52 -12.14
N MET A 239 4.42 10.45 -10.86
CA MET A 239 3.99 11.39 -9.81
C MET A 239 5.17 12.09 -9.15
N THR A 240 4.96 13.36 -8.82
CA THR A 240 5.75 14.08 -7.81
C THR A 240 5.42 13.55 -6.40
N LEU A 241 6.22 13.91 -5.39
CA LEU A 241 5.92 13.52 -4.02
C LEU A 241 4.61 14.12 -3.48
N ASN A 242 4.28 15.36 -3.87
CA ASN A 242 3.02 16.00 -3.46
C ASN A 242 1.81 15.29 -4.04
N GLU A 243 1.87 14.93 -5.31
CA GLU A 243 0.81 14.16 -5.97
C GLU A 243 0.64 12.77 -5.37
N LEU A 244 1.75 12.13 -5.02
CA LEU A 244 1.73 10.84 -4.31
C LEU A 244 1.10 10.99 -2.92
N ALA A 245 1.42 12.04 -2.18
CA ALA A 245 0.86 12.29 -0.85
C ALA A 245 -0.64 12.56 -0.89
N GLU A 246 -1.10 13.39 -1.83
CA GLU A 246 -2.53 13.60 -2.08
C GLU A 246 -3.23 12.31 -2.51
N MET A 247 -2.59 11.48 -3.36
CA MET A 247 -3.13 10.18 -3.75
C MET A 247 -3.27 9.24 -2.54
N MET A 248 -2.26 9.11 -1.69
CA MET A 248 -2.34 8.28 -0.48
C MET A 248 -3.43 8.78 0.48
N LYS A 249 -3.60 10.10 0.60
CA LYS A 249 -4.68 10.72 1.37
C LYS A 249 -6.06 10.45 0.75
N GLN A 250 -6.18 10.51 -0.57
CA GLN A 250 -7.40 10.16 -1.31
C GLN A 250 -7.75 8.68 -1.16
N LEU A 251 -6.76 7.79 -1.06
CA LEU A 251 -6.91 6.38 -0.69
C LEU A 251 -7.23 6.19 0.81
N GLY A 252 -7.45 7.25 1.58
CA GLY A 252 -7.90 7.22 2.98
C GLY A 252 -6.79 7.03 4.00
N CYS A 253 -5.52 7.08 3.60
CA CYS A 253 -4.41 7.00 4.54
C CYS A 253 -4.33 8.26 5.41
N VAL A 254 -3.87 8.10 6.64
CA VAL A 254 -3.52 9.19 7.57
C VAL A 254 -2.00 9.28 7.75
N ASP A 255 -1.30 8.17 7.62
CA ASP A 255 0.16 8.11 7.55
C ASP A 255 0.58 7.44 6.23
N ALA A 256 1.67 7.90 5.60
CA ALA A 256 2.25 7.26 4.43
C ALA A 256 3.73 7.62 4.26
N LEU A 257 4.51 6.67 3.73
CA LEU A 257 5.91 6.88 3.33
C LEU A 257 6.17 6.28 1.94
N THR A 258 7.22 6.77 1.29
CA THR A 258 7.67 6.26 -0.03
C THR A 258 8.80 5.27 0.11
#